data_AF-A0A4R1ZFY7-F1
#
_entry.id   AF-A0A4R1ZFY7-F1
#
_cell.length_a   1.000
_cell.length_b   1.000
_cell.length_c   1.000
_cell.angle_alpha   90.00
_cell.angle_beta   90.00
_cell.angle_gamma   90.00
#
_symmetry.space_group_name_H-M   'P 1'
#
loop_
_entity.id
_entity.type
_entity.pdbx_description
1 polymer ?
#
loop_
_entity_poly.entity_id
_entity_poly.type
_entity_poly.pdbx_seq_one_letter_code
_entity_poly.pdbx_strand_id
1 'polypeptide(L)'
;MARKALIQIRRGLEINIGLLAEGELGYCTDSQKLYIGTSGGNVVLVAAQTAGDMLKSIYDTDNDGKVDAAVAADNVPWSGISNKASASVSAAGIVQLNSTVTSTSTVQAATASAVKSAYDLASGKLSPRVTWNQLKGV
;
A
#
# COMPACT_ATOMS: atom_id res chain seq x y z
N MET A 1 59.21 18.64 14.26
CA MET A 1 57.80 19.03 14.54
C MET A 1 56.93 17.80 14.36
N ALA A 2 56.27 17.31 15.41
CA ALA A 2 55.41 16.14 15.30
C ALA A 2 54.19 16.49 14.43
N ARG A 3 54.08 15.88 13.25
CA ARG A 3 52.84 15.95 12.47
C ARG A 3 51.78 15.20 13.25
N LYS A 4 50.73 15.91 13.65
CA LYS A 4 49.57 15.33 14.31
C LYS A 4 48.89 14.41 13.29
N ALA A 5 49.17 13.11 13.37
CA ALA A 5 48.73 12.13 12.38
C ALA A 5 47.28 11.67 12.57
N LEU A 6 46.56 12.21 13.55
CA LEU A 6 45.20 11.82 13.90
C LEU A 6 44.23 12.98 13.61
N ILE A 7 43.13 12.67 12.94
CA ILE A 7 42.01 13.58 12.73
C ILE A 7 41.47 13.99 14.10
N GLN A 8 41.32 15.29 14.33
CA GLN A 8 40.74 15.83 15.55
C GLN A 8 39.28 16.20 15.35
N ILE A 9 38.45 15.92 16.37
CA ILE A 9 37.06 16.31 16.40
C ILE A 9 36.83 17.21 17.61
N ARG A 10 36.35 18.43 17.38
CA ARG A 10 35.88 19.30 18.46
C ARG A 10 34.53 18.79 18.96
N ARG A 11 34.32 18.68 20.28
CA ARG A 11 33.08 18.13 20.87
C ARG A 11 32.51 19.07 21.93
N GLY A 12 31.19 19.23 21.99
CA GLY A 12 30.52 20.06 22.99
C GLY A 12 29.03 20.25 22.69
N LEU A 13 28.38 21.17 23.40
CA LEU A 13 27.02 21.61 23.06
C LEU A 13 27.04 22.41 21.75
N GLU A 14 25.97 22.39 20.96
CA GLU A 14 25.90 23.07 19.67
C GLU A 14 26.15 24.57 19.77
N ILE A 15 25.63 25.19 20.83
CA ILE A 15 25.86 26.62 21.12
C ILE A 15 27.30 26.94 21.52
N ASN A 16 28.06 25.95 22.00
CA ASN A 16 29.41 26.13 22.58
C ASN A 16 30.55 25.60 21.70
N ILE A 17 30.25 25.01 20.54
CA ILE A 17 31.29 24.46 19.66
C ILE A 17 32.08 25.56 18.90
N GLY A 18 31.49 26.75 18.78
CA GLY A 18 32.08 27.91 18.11
C GLY A 18 32.26 27.71 16.61
N LEU A 19 32.97 28.65 15.97
CA LEU A 19 33.34 28.53 14.55
C LEU A 19 34.46 27.50 14.39
N LEU A 20 34.25 26.53 13.51
CA LEU A 20 35.23 25.52 13.12
C LEU A 20 36.11 26.09 12.00
N ALA A 21 37.41 25.81 12.03
CA ALA A 21 38.29 26.15 10.92
C ALA A 21 37.90 25.37 9.65
N GLU A 22 38.27 25.88 8.48
CA GLU A 22 37.99 25.19 7.21
C GLU A 22 38.56 23.75 7.23
N GLY A 23 37.69 22.76 7.05
CA GLY A 23 38.03 21.33 7.14
C GLY A 23 38.09 20.73 8.55
N GLU A 24 37.89 21.51 9.61
CA GLU A 24 37.81 21.00 10.99
C GLU A 24 36.45 20.31 11.24
N LEU A 25 36.48 19.12 11.86
CA LEU A 25 35.28 18.38 12.24
C LEU A 25 34.79 18.76 13.64
N GLY A 26 33.48 18.93 13.78
CA GLY A 26 32.83 19.21 15.06
C GLY A 26 31.63 18.29 15.32
N TYR A 27 31.51 17.75 16.53
CA TYR A 27 30.36 16.94 16.94
C TYR A 27 29.63 17.58 18.12
N CYS A 28 28.33 17.84 17.93
CA CYS A 28 27.48 18.40 18.97
C CYS A 28 26.84 17.27 19.78
N THR A 29 27.05 17.21 21.09
CA THR A 29 26.59 16.10 21.94
C THR A 29 25.11 16.16 22.29
N ASP A 30 24.53 17.36 22.26
CA ASP A 30 23.11 17.65 22.52
C ASP A 30 22.25 17.38 21.29
N SER A 31 22.61 17.95 20.15
CA SER A 31 21.86 17.77 18.91
C SER A 31 22.32 16.59 18.06
N GLN A 32 23.41 15.90 18.44
CA GLN A 32 23.99 14.77 17.70
C GLN A 32 24.37 15.11 16.25
N LYS A 33 24.52 16.39 15.91
CA LYS A 33 24.93 16.84 14.57
C LYS A 33 26.45 16.74 14.40
N LEU A 34 26.87 16.32 13.21
CA LEU A 34 28.26 16.42 12.76
C LEU A 34 28.40 17.62 11.82
N TYR A 35 29.37 18.47 12.11
CA TYR A 35 29.70 19.68 11.36
C TYR A 35 31.08 19.57 10.70
N ILE A 36 31.25 20.29 9.59
CA ILE A 36 32.55 20.66 9.02
C ILE A 36 32.66 22.18 8.93
N GLY A 37 33.81 22.73 9.30
CA GLY A 37 34.07 24.15 9.06
C GLY A 37 34.28 24.42 7.58
N THR A 38 33.69 25.51 7.09
CA THR A 38 33.91 26.06 5.75
C THR A 38 34.23 27.54 5.87
N SER A 39 34.65 28.18 4.77
CA SER A 39 34.84 29.63 4.73
C SER A 39 33.55 30.43 5.02
N GLY A 40 32.38 29.82 4.81
CA GLY A 40 31.06 30.37 5.15
C GLY A 40 30.56 30.01 6.56
N GLY A 41 31.38 29.32 7.36
CA GLY A 41 31.04 28.84 8.70
C GLY A 41 30.75 27.35 8.79
N ASN A 42 30.13 26.92 9.88
CA ASN A 42 29.90 25.50 10.17
C ASN A 42 28.77 24.95 9.28
N VAL A 43 29.06 23.95 8.46
CA VAL A 43 28.06 23.24 7.64
C VAL A 43 27.75 21.89 8.27
N VAL A 44 26.47 21.56 8.41
CA VAL A 44 26.01 20.25 8.90
C VAL A 44 26.28 19.20 7.82
N LEU A 45 27.09 18.19 8.13
CA LEU A 45 27.32 17.02 7.26
C LEU A 45 26.27 15.92 7.49
N VAL A 46 25.87 15.74 8.75
CA VAL A 46 24.84 14.79 9.16
C VAL A 46 23.96 15.51 10.17
N ALA A 47 22.75 15.86 9.77
CA ALA A 47 21.74 16.38 10.69
C ALA A 47 21.29 15.23 11.62
N ALA A 48 20.91 15.56 12.85
CA ALA A 48 20.29 14.61 13.76
C ALA A 48 19.19 13.86 13.00
N GLN A 49 19.34 12.54 12.83
CA GLN A 49 18.28 11.76 12.22
C GLN A 49 17.11 11.80 13.19
N THR A 50 16.09 12.60 12.87
CA THR A 50 14.80 12.44 13.52
C THR A 50 14.33 11.07 13.06
N ALA A 51 14.31 10.08 13.95
CA ALA A 51 13.84 8.73 13.69
C ALA A 51 12.30 8.71 13.52
N GLY A 52 11.80 9.59 12.65
CA GLY A 52 10.41 9.67 12.25
C GLY A 52 10.27 9.13 10.84
N ASP A 53 9.17 8.42 10.62
CA ASP A 53 8.63 7.91 9.36
C ASP A 53 8.32 9.00 8.30
N MET A 54 8.66 10.27 8.58
CA MET A 54 8.28 11.43 7.78
C MET A 54 9.38 11.94 6.84
N LEU A 55 10.52 11.23 6.71
CA LEU A 55 11.52 11.57 5.70
C LEU A 55 11.05 11.10 4.32
N LYS A 56 11.05 12.02 3.35
CA LYS A 56 10.67 11.72 1.96
C LYS A 56 11.45 10.54 1.38
N SER A 57 12.74 10.44 1.66
CA SER A 57 13.59 9.32 1.22
C SER A 57 13.23 7.95 1.80
N ILE A 58 12.34 7.89 2.80
CA ILE A 58 11.89 6.65 3.44
C ILE A 58 10.54 6.17 2.88
N TYR A 59 9.64 7.09 2.52
CA TYR A 59 8.32 6.74 2.01
C TYR A 59 8.16 6.95 0.50
N ASP A 60 9.04 7.72 -0.14
CA ASP A 60 9.06 8.03 -1.59
C ASP A 60 10.49 7.78 -2.07
N THR A 61 10.83 6.50 -2.23
CA THR A 61 12.21 6.03 -2.48
C THR A 61 12.69 6.43 -3.88
N ASP A 62 11.78 6.55 -4.84
CA ASP A 62 12.07 6.94 -6.22
C ASP A 62 11.86 8.44 -6.50
N ASN A 63 11.42 9.19 -5.49
CA ASN A 63 11.22 10.63 -5.50
C ASN A 63 10.19 11.09 -6.56
N ASP A 64 9.18 10.25 -6.84
CA ASP A 64 8.11 10.52 -7.80
C ASP A 64 6.97 11.40 -7.23
N GLY A 65 7.03 11.72 -5.94
CA GLY A 65 6.05 12.54 -5.23
C GLY A 65 4.89 11.74 -4.62
N LYS A 66 4.95 10.41 -4.60
CA LYS A 66 3.97 9.53 -3.95
C LYS A 66 4.62 8.68 -2.88
N VAL A 67 3.79 8.25 -1.94
CA VAL A 67 4.23 7.26 -0.95
C VAL A 67 4.25 5.88 -1.61
N ASP A 68 5.40 5.21 -1.62
CA ASP A 68 5.61 3.87 -2.17
C ASP A 68 4.57 2.86 -1.64
N ALA A 69 4.28 2.94 -0.34
CA ALA A 69 3.28 2.08 0.30
C ALA A 69 1.85 2.34 -0.22
N ALA A 70 1.54 3.56 -0.64
CA ALA A 70 0.25 3.89 -1.26
C ALA A 70 0.16 3.28 -2.67
N VAL A 71 1.23 3.37 -3.46
CA VAL A 71 1.32 2.73 -4.78
C VAL A 71 1.20 1.20 -4.66
N ALA A 72 1.80 0.61 -3.62
CA ALA A 72 1.65 -0.81 -3.32
C ALA A 72 0.20 -1.16 -2.91
N ALA A 73 -0.47 -0.29 -2.15
CA ALA A 73 -1.85 -0.51 -1.66
C ALA A 73 -2.87 -0.63 -2.81
N ASP A 74 -2.70 0.15 -3.88
CA ASP A 74 -3.59 0.12 -5.06
C ASP A 74 -3.61 -1.23 -5.79
N ASN A 75 -2.57 -2.05 -5.60
CA ASN A 75 -2.40 -3.33 -6.28
C ASN A 75 -2.60 -4.55 -5.35
N VAL A 76 -3.05 -4.34 -4.12
CA VAL A 76 -3.18 -5.44 -3.14
C VAL A 76 -4.25 -6.45 -3.61
N PRO A 77 -3.91 -7.75 -3.74
CA PRO A 77 -4.88 -8.78 -4.08
C PRO A 77 -6.01 -8.87 -3.05
N TRP A 78 -7.24 -9.06 -3.53
CA TRP A 78 -8.40 -9.22 -2.64
C TRP A 78 -8.28 -10.41 -1.68
N SER A 79 -7.52 -11.44 -2.05
CA SER A 79 -7.28 -12.62 -1.20
C SER A 79 -6.65 -12.28 0.15
N GLY A 80 -5.87 -11.20 0.24
CA GLY A 80 -5.22 -10.74 1.47
C GLY A 80 -6.08 -9.82 2.36
N ILE A 81 -7.29 -9.46 1.92
CA ILE A 81 -8.16 -8.50 2.62
C ILE A 81 -9.09 -9.24 3.60
N SER A 82 -8.91 -8.97 4.89
CA SER A 82 -9.80 -9.43 5.97
C SER A 82 -11.12 -8.66 5.99
N ASN A 83 -12.18 -9.27 6.55
CA ASN A 83 -13.51 -8.66 6.70
C ASN A 83 -14.17 -8.18 5.39
N LYS A 84 -13.87 -8.83 4.25
CA LYS A 84 -14.62 -8.62 3.01
C LYS A 84 -16.11 -8.92 3.23
N ALA A 85 -16.97 -8.00 2.79
CA ALA A 85 -18.41 -8.18 2.90
C ALA A 85 -18.89 -9.28 1.94
N SER A 86 -19.44 -10.36 2.49
CA SER A 86 -20.14 -11.40 1.71
C SER A 86 -21.58 -10.99 1.50
N ALA A 87 -22.13 -11.19 0.30
CA ALA A 87 -23.55 -10.90 0.10
C ALA A 87 -24.42 -11.98 0.76
N SER A 88 -25.62 -11.57 1.16
CA SER A 88 -26.69 -12.42 1.64
C SER A 88 -28.04 -11.87 1.15
N VAL A 89 -29.12 -12.56 1.46
CA VAL A 89 -30.48 -12.07 1.19
C VAL A 89 -30.86 -10.82 2.01
N SER A 90 -30.08 -10.48 3.04
CA SER A 90 -30.32 -9.34 3.93
C SER A 90 -29.20 -8.29 3.92
N ALA A 91 -28.07 -8.56 3.26
CA ALA A 91 -26.91 -7.68 3.21
C ALA A 91 -26.24 -7.71 1.84
N ALA A 92 -25.93 -6.53 1.30
CA ALA A 92 -25.14 -6.42 0.08
C ALA A 92 -23.69 -6.86 0.32
N GLY A 93 -23.05 -7.42 -0.71
CA GLY A 93 -21.65 -7.85 -0.65
C GLY A 93 -21.19 -8.56 -1.93
N ILE A 94 -20.10 -9.31 -1.83
CA ILE A 94 -19.48 -10.03 -2.95
C ILE A 94 -19.91 -11.50 -2.91
N VAL A 95 -20.17 -12.07 -4.10
CA VAL A 95 -20.51 -13.49 -4.29
C VAL A 95 -19.67 -14.09 -5.41
N GLN A 96 -19.38 -15.38 -5.29
CA GLN A 96 -18.79 -16.14 -6.39
C GLN A 96 -19.88 -16.52 -7.39
N LEU A 97 -19.59 -16.38 -8.69
CA LEU A 97 -20.49 -16.79 -9.76
C LEU A 97 -20.37 -18.28 -10.05
N ASN A 98 -21.48 -18.94 -10.38
CA ASN A 98 -21.55 -20.35 -10.73
C ASN A 98 -22.39 -20.56 -12.01
N SER A 99 -21.87 -21.34 -12.95
CA SER A 99 -22.52 -21.64 -14.24
C SER A 99 -23.16 -23.03 -14.32
N THR A 100 -23.22 -23.78 -13.22
CA THR A 100 -23.90 -25.08 -13.16
C THR A 100 -25.41 -24.89 -12.97
N VAL A 101 -26.22 -25.78 -13.54
CA VAL A 101 -27.69 -25.73 -13.48
C VAL A 101 -28.30 -26.61 -12.37
N THR A 102 -27.45 -27.33 -11.61
CA THR A 102 -27.84 -28.25 -10.54
C THR A 102 -27.29 -27.86 -9.16
N SER A 103 -26.67 -26.68 -9.04
CA SER A 103 -26.12 -26.20 -7.78
C SER A 103 -27.21 -25.94 -6.75
N THR A 104 -26.97 -26.35 -5.51
CA THR A 104 -27.80 -26.06 -4.33
C THR A 104 -27.18 -24.97 -3.43
N SER A 105 -26.09 -24.33 -3.87
CA SER A 105 -25.40 -23.31 -3.09
C SER A 105 -26.27 -22.08 -2.87
N THR A 106 -26.34 -21.63 -1.62
CA THR A 106 -27.04 -20.39 -1.21
C THR A 106 -26.11 -19.18 -1.12
N VAL A 107 -24.81 -19.36 -1.39
CA VAL A 107 -23.76 -18.32 -1.27
C VAL A 107 -23.11 -17.96 -2.60
N GLN A 108 -23.58 -18.55 -3.69
CA GLN A 108 -23.13 -18.29 -5.06
C GLN A 108 -24.28 -17.74 -5.89
N ALA A 109 -23.97 -16.85 -6.83
CA ALA A 109 -24.96 -16.35 -7.78
C ALA A 109 -24.88 -17.13 -9.10
N ALA A 110 -26.05 -17.40 -9.70
CA ALA A 110 -26.14 -18.01 -11.01
C ALA A 110 -25.68 -17.03 -12.11
N THR A 111 -24.96 -17.54 -13.11
CA THR A 111 -24.63 -16.77 -14.31
C THR A 111 -25.78 -16.76 -15.32
N ALA A 112 -25.79 -15.79 -16.24
CA ALA A 112 -26.77 -15.75 -17.33
C ALA A 112 -26.74 -17.02 -18.20
N SER A 113 -25.56 -17.66 -18.35
CA SER A 113 -25.43 -18.92 -19.07
C SER A 113 -26.14 -20.07 -18.34
N ALA A 114 -25.99 -20.20 -17.02
CA ALA A 114 -26.74 -21.20 -16.25
C ALA A 114 -28.27 -21.00 -16.38
N VAL A 115 -28.72 -19.74 -16.25
CA VAL A 115 -30.15 -19.41 -16.38
C VAL A 115 -30.66 -19.76 -17.79
N LYS A 116 -29.91 -19.43 -18.84
CA LYS A 116 -30.28 -19.75 -20.22
C LYS A 116 -30.33 -21.26 -20.46
N SER A 117 -29.33 -22.01 -19.99
CA SER A 117 -29.30 -23.46 -20.14
C SER A 117 -30.47 -24.15 -19.42
N ALA A 118 -30.83 -23.70 -18.21
CA ALA A 118 -32.00 -24.20 -17.50
C ALA A 118 -33.30 -23.89 -18.25
N TYR A 119 -33.44 -22.68 -18.78
CA TYR A 119 -34.59 -22.27 -19.59
C TYR A 119 -34.73 -23.10 -20.87
N ASP A 120 -33.63 -23.34 -21.60
CA ASP A 120 -33.64 -24.13 -22.82
C ASP A 120 -33.97 -25.60 -22.56
N LEU A 121 -33.41 -26.16 -21.48
CA LEU A 121 -33.75 -27.51 -21.04
C LEU A 121 -35.24 -27.63 -20.72
N ALA A 122 -35.79 -26.67 -19.95
CA ALA A 122 -37.22 -26.65 -19.63
C ALA A 122 -38.09 -26.50 -20.89
N SER A 123 -37.70 -25.62 -21.82
CA SER A 123 -38.38 -25.41 -23.10
C SER A 123 -38.39 -26.69 -23.96
N GLY A 124 -37.28 -27.43 -23.99
CA GLY A 124 -37.17 -28.69 -24.70
C GLY A 124 -37.97 -29.86 -24.09
N LYS A 125 -38.46 -29.72 -22.85
CA LYS A 125 -39.33 -30.72 -22.20
C LYS A 125 -40.82 -30.46 -22.42
N LEU A 126 -41.20 -29.35 -23.07
CA LEU A 126 -42.59 -29.06 -23.38
C LEU A 126 -43.15 -30.07 -24.39
N SER A 127 -44.40 -30.51 -24.18
CA SER A 127 -45.11 -31.31 -25.17
C SER A 127 -45.41 -30.46 -26.41
N PRO A 128 -45.47 -31.04 -27.62
CA PRO A 128 -45.65 -30.28 -28.87
C PRO A 128 -46.89 -29.36 -28.92
N ARG A 129 -47.89 -29.61 -28.08
CA ARG A 129 -49.16 -28.87 -28.01
C ARG A 129 -49.21 -27.84 -26.87
N VAL A 130 -48.15 -27.73 -26.08
CA VAL A 130 -48.06 -26.84 -24.92
C VAL A 130 -46.93 -25.84 -25.14
N THR A 131 -47.29 -24.57 -25.22
CA THR A 131 -46.37 -23.44 -25.31
C THR A 131 -46.16 -22.83 -23.92
N TRP A 132 -45.03 -22.14 -23.75
CA TRP A 132 -44.79 -21.38 -22.53
C TRP A 132 -45.90 -20.36 -22.24
N ASN A 133 -46.50 -19.73 -23.24
CA ASN A 133 -47.59 -18.77 -23.01
C ASN A 133 -48.83 -19.44 -22.40
N GLN A 134 -49.17 -20.65 -22.85
CA GLN A 134 -50.27 -21.43 -22.27
C GLN A 134 -50.02 -21.81 -20.80
N LEU A 135 -48.76 -21.94 -20.36
CA LEU A 135 -48.40 -22.29 -18.98
C LEU A 135 -48.27 -21.08 -18.05
N LYS A 136 -47.86 -19.92 -18.58
CA LYS A 136 -47.61 -18.71 -17.79
C LYS A 136 -48.88 -17.95 -17.42
N GLY A 137 -50.04 -18.35 -17.97
CA GLY A 137 -51.34 -17.75 -17.66
C GLY A 137 -51.48 -16.29 -18.12
N VAL A 138 -50.69 -15.87 -19.12
CA VAL A 138 -50.73 -14.55 -19.75
C VAL A 138 -51.19 -14.64 -21.19
#